data_AF-A0A151JZC6-F1
#
_entry.id   AF-A0A151JZC6-F1
#
_cell.length_a   1.000
_cell.length_b   1.000
_cell.length_c   1.000
_cell.angle_alpha   90.00
_cell.angle_beta   90.00
_cell.angle_gamma   90.00
#
_symmetry.space_group_name_H-M   'P 1'
#
loop_
_entity.id
_entity.type
_entity.pdbx_description
1 polymer ?
#
loop_
_entity_poly.entity_id
_entity_poly.type
_entity_poly.pdbx_seq_one_letter_code
_entity_poly.pdbx_strand_id
1 'polypeptide(L)'
;MDARQVILEERFVRLEGEVRTDPATFTDGSHALPDGLSASFERIINEQRNYELIIFDLPKVPSKNCTETIIRVSSFLDALMSSSELVRAFRISGRNSSLSPLIVKFTTIARRNELIASSSEE
;
A
#
# COMPACT_ATOMS: atom_id res chain seq x y z
N MET A 1 14.52 46.60 3.31
CA MET A 1 14.37 45.20 3.77
C MET A 1 12.91 44.98 4.07
N ASP A 2 12.31 43.95 3.47
CA ASP A 2 10.89 43.64 3.64
C ASP A 2 10.62 43.08 5.04
N ALA A 3 9.55 43.53 5.71
CA ALA A 3 9.19 43.09 7.06
C ALA A 3 8.99 41.56 7.13
N ARG A 4 8.59 40.96 6.00
CA ARG A 4 8.46 39.51 5.86
C ARG A 4 9.80 38.77 5.94
N GLN A 5 10.87 39.39 5.45
CA GLN A 5 12.20 38.79 5.45
C GLN A 5 12.82 38.82 6.85
N VAL A 6 12.64 39.92 7.59
CA VAL A 6 13.09 40.03 8.99
C VAL A 6 12.44 38.97 9.88
N ILE A 7 11.13 38.72 9.70
CA ILE A 7 10.39 37.70 10.45
C ILE A 7 10.84 36.28 10.08
N LEU A 8 11.33 36.06 8.87
CA LEU A 8 11.82 34.76 8.43
C LEU A 8 13.20 34.47 9.02
N GLU A 9 14.09 35.47 8.96
CA GLU A 9 15.43 35.40 9.57
C GLU A 9 15.35 35.15 11.08
N GLU A 10 14.47 35.87 11.80
CA GLU A 10 14.30 35.71 13.24
C GLU A 10 13.81 34.31 13.61
N ARG A 11 12.89 33.75 12.80
CA ARG A 11 12.43 32.36 12.99
C ARG A 11 13.53 31.34 12.70
N PHE A 12 14.39 31.60 11.74
CA PHE A 12 15.49 30.70 11.38
C PHE A 12 16.56 30.66 12.48
N VAL A 13 16.96 31.82 13.00
CA VAL A 13 17.92 31.93 14.11
C VAL A 13 17.40 31.25 15.37
N ARG A 14 16.10 31.39 15.66
CA ARG A 14 15.47 30.73 16.80
C ARG A 14 15.46 29.20 16.64
N LEU A 15 15.22 28.71 15.43
CA LEU A 15 15.28 27.28 15.12
C LEU A 15 16.71 26.71 15.27
N GLU A 16 17.72 27.44 14.81
CA GLU A 16 19.12 27.04 14.96
C GLU A 16 19.60 27.07 16.41
N GLY A 17 19.08 28.00 17.23
CA GLY A 17 19.36 28.08 18.66
C GLY A 17 18.77 26.91 19.45
N GLU A 18 17.54 26.50 19.11
CA GLU A 18 16.81 25.39 19.75
C GLU A 18 17.41 24.02 19.39
N VAL A 19 17.94 23.86 18.18
CA VAL A 19 18.68 22.65 17.75
C VAL A 19 20.04 22.51 18.46
N ARG A 20 20.62 23.61 18.97
CA ARG A 20 21.95 23.60 19.61
C ARG A 20 21.93 23.45 21.14
N THR A 21 20.79 23.60 21.80
CA THR A 21 20.72 23.64 23.27
C THR A 21 20.30 22.36 23.97
N ASP A 22 20.06 21.26 23.23
CA ASP A 22 19.92 19.94 23.84
C ASP A 22 20.84 18.90 23.15
N PRO A 23 22.11 18.77 23.60
CA PRO A 23 22.78 17.48 23.56
C PRO A 23 22.30 16.64 24.75
N ALA A 24 20.98 16.48 24.90
CA ALA A 24 20.43 15.45 25.77
C ALA A 24 20.60 14.12 25.02
N THR A 25 21.75 13.47 25.25
CA THR A 25 21.94 12.01 25.18
C THR A 25 20.92 11.27 24.31
N PHE A 26 21.13 11.27 23.00
CA PHE A 26 20.59 10.23 22.12
C PHE A 26 21.39 8.93 22.32
N THR A 27 21.35 8.39 23.54
CA THR A 27 21.66 6.99 23.76
C THR A 27 20.40 6.19 23.43
N ASP A 28 20.44 5.56 22.26
CA ASP A 28 19.67 4.35 21.93
C ASP A 28 18.15 4.44 22.14
N GLY A 29 17.55 5.52 21.61
CA GLY A 29 16.10 5.63 21.48
C GLY A 29 15.64 4.85 20.26
N SER A 30 15.45 3.54 20.40
CA SER A 30 14.60 2.79 19.48
C SER A 30 13.29 3.56 19.32
N HIS A 31 13.02 4.08 18.13
CA HIS A 31 11.70 4.60 17.76
C HIS A 31 10.71 3.43 17.61
N ALA A 32 10.63 2.56 18.61
CA ALA A 32 9.58 1.58 18.72
C ALA A 32 8.29 2.37 18.98
N LEU A 33 7.37 2.35 18.01
CA LEU A 33 5.96 2.62 18.29
C LEU A 33 5.59 1.85 19.56
N PRO A 34 4.81 2.44 20.50
CA PRO A 34 4.32 1.71 21.65
C PRO A 34 3.76 0.38 21.17
N ASP A 35 4.17 -0.75 21.77
CA ASP A 35 3.89 -2.10 21.22
C ASP A 35 2.41 -2.30 20.88
N GLY A 36 1.51 -1.69 21.67
CA GLY A 36 0.06 -1.69 21.43
C GLY A 36 -0.39 -0.92 20.18
N LEU A 37 0.28 0.18 19.81
CA LEU A 37 -0.01 0.94 18.59
C LEU A 37 0.52 0.21 17.35
N SER A 38 1.74 -0.34 17.39
CA SER A 38 2.29 -1.13 16.28
C SER A 38 1.39 -2.34 15.99
N ALA A 39 1.04 -3.10 17.04
CA ALA A 39 0.13 -4.23 16.94
C ALA A 39 -1.26 -3.82 16.41
N SER A 40 -1.77 -2.63 16.80
CA SER A 40 -3.03 -2.11 16.27
C SER A 40 -2.95 -1.77 14.78
N PHE A 41 -1.85 -1.15 14.32
CA PHE A 41 -1.66 -0.88 12.89
C PHE A 41 -1.53 -2.16 12.09
N GLU A 42 -0.75 -3.13 12.56
CA GLU A 42 -0.62 -4.44 11.93
C GLU A 42 -1.97 -5.14 11.84
N ARG A 43 -2.77 -5.12 12.90
CA ARG A 43 -4.12 -5.69 12.89
C ARG A 43 -5.02 -5.00 11.86
N ILE A 44 -5.08 -3.66 11.87
CA ILE A 44 -5.90 -2.89 10.92
C ILE A 44 -5.46 -3.16 9.48
N ILE A 45 -4.16 -3.21 9.21
CA ILE A 45 -3.60 -3.54 7.90
C ILE A 45 -4.00 -4.96 7.50
N ASN A 46 -3.82 -5.95 8.38
CA ASN A 46 -4.16 -7.34 8.10
C ASN A 46 -5.67 -7.53 7.86
N GLU A 47 -6.53 -6.93 8.68
CA GLU A 47 -7.98 -6.93 8.49
C GLU A 47 -8.38 -6.31 7.14
N GLN A 48 -7.74 -5.20 6.77
CA GLN A 48 -7.97 -4.56 5.47
C GLN A 48 -7.48 -5.44 4.29
N ARG A 49 -6.39 -6.18 4.47
CA ARG A 49 -5.80 -7.08 3.47
C ARG A 49 -6.60 -8.38 3.28
N ASN A 50 -7.50 -8.74 4.19
CA ASN A 50 -8.36 -9.93 4.02
C ASN A 50 -9.23 -9.88 2.76
N TYR A 51 -9.52 -8.67 2.27
CA TYR A 51 -10.26 -8.45 1.03
C TYR A 51 -9.35 -8.32 -0.19
N GLU A 52 -8.03 -8.36 -0.02
CA GLU A 52 -7.06 -8.18 -1.10
C GLU A 52 -6.46 -9.52 -1.57
N LEU A 53 -6.24 -9.61 -2.88
CA LEU A 53 -5.48 -10.66 -3.53
C LEU A 53 -4.34 -10.02 -4.32
N ILE A 54 -3.16 -10.62 -4.24
CA ILE A 54 -1.99 -10.22 -5.01
C ILE A 54 -1.69 -11.34 -5.99
N ILE A 55 -1.71 -11.02 -7.29
CA ILE A 55 -1.40 -11.96 -8.35
C ILE A 55 -0.05 -11.56 -8.94
N PHE A 56 0.92 -12.46 -8.84
CA PHE A 56 2.27 -12.28 -9.35
C PHE A 56 2.38 -12.73 -10.81
N ASP A 57 3.51 -12.39 -11.42
CA ASP A 57 3.93 -12.86 -12.74
C ASP A 57 2.94 -12.63 -13.90
N LEU A 58 2.01 -11.69 -13.73
CA LEU A 58 1.15 -11.26 -14.81
C LEU A 58 1.93 -10.38 -15.79
N PRO A 59 1.90 -10.71 -17.11
CA PRO A 59 2.50 -9.87 -18.12
C PRO A 59 1.91 -8.47 -18.04
N LYS A 60 2.76 -7.48 -18.24
CA LYS A 60 2.37 -6.08 -18.34
C LYS A 60 1.67 -5.88 -19.69
N VAL A 61 0.40 -6.29 -19.76
CA VAL A 61 -0.44 -6.06 -20.93
C VAL A 61 -0.58 -4.55 -21.12
N PRO A 62 -0.51 -4.01 -22.35
CA PRO A 62 -0.70 -2.58 -22.61
C PRO A 62 -2.11 -2.08 -22.23
N SER A 63 -3.06 -2.97 -21.96
CA SER A 63 -4.37 -2.57 -21.46
C SER A 63 -4.24 -2.00 -20.04
N LYS A 64 -4.64 -0.74 -19.90
CA LYS A 64 -4.64 -0.03 -18.61
C LYS A 64 -5.71 -0.58 -17.65
N ASN A 65 -6.64 -1.42 -18.15
CA ASN A 65 -7.78 -1.90 -17.39
C ASN A 65 -7.45 -3.14 -16.54
N CYS A 66 -7.11 -2.89 -15.29
CA CYS A 66 -6.83 -3.93 -14.29
C CYS A 66 -8.07 -4.78 -13.97
N THR A 67 -9.28 -4.20 -14.07
CA THR A 67 -10.56 -4.91 -13.86
C THR A 67 -10.79 -5.97 -14.93
N GLU A 68 -10.58 -5.62 -16.21
CA GLU A 68 -10.67 -6.61 -17.30
C GLU A 68 -9.62 -7.72 -17.16
N THR A 69 -8.43 -7.38 -16.69
CA THR A 69 -7.36 -8.37 -16.48
C THR A 69 -7.81 -9.42 -15.46
N ILE A 70 -8.34 -9.00 -14.31
CA ILE A 70 -8.78 -9.97 -13.29
C ILE A 70 -10.01 -10.76 -13.74
N ILE A 71 -10.94 -10.17 -14.49
CA ILE A 71 -12.08 -10.91 -15.06
C ILE A 71 -11.59 -12.03 -15.98
N ARG A 72 -10.58 -11.76 -16.82
CA ARG A 72 -9.98 -12.80 -17.69
C ARG A 72 -9.27 -13.89 -16.89
N VAL A 73 -8.49 -13.51 -15.86
CA VAL A 73 -7.83 -14.49 -14.98
C VAL A 73 -8.87 -15.35 -14.28
N SER A 74 -9.95 -14.76 -13.79
CA SER A 74 -10.99 -15.52 -13.11
C SER A 74 -11.72 -16.47 -14.07
N SER A 75 -11.97 -16.06 -15.31
CA SER A 75 -12.48 -16.97 -16.35
C SER A 75 -11.53 -18.11 -16.69
N PHE A 76 -10.21 -17.89 -16.62
CA PHE A 76 -9.22 -18.96 -16.85
C PHE A 76 -9.20 -20.00 -15.72
N LEU A 77 -9.60 -19.59 -14.52
CA LEU A 77 -9.70 -20.44 -13.33
C LEU A 77 -11.12 -21.00 -13.12
N ASP A 78 -12.00 -20.94 -14.13
CA ASP A 78 -13.42 -21.32 -14.01
C ASP A 78 -14.20 -20.61 -12.88
N ALA A 79 -13.66 -19.51 -12.36
CA ALA A 79 -14.27 -18.66 -11.34
C ALA A 79 -14.91 -17.42 -12.00
N LEU A 80 -16.08 -17.59 -12.61
CA LEU A 80 -16.81 -16.50 -13.29
C LEU A 80 -17.08 -15.34 -12.34
N MET A 81 -16.53 -14.16 -12.64
CA MET A 81 -16.60 -12.97 -11.79
C MET A 81 -17.16 -11.76 -12.55
N SER A 82 -17.96 -10.95 -11.86
CA SER A 82 -18.44 -9.65 -12.31
C SER A 82 -17.57 -8.51 -11.79
N SER A 83 -17.50 -7.41 -12.56
CA SER A 83 -16.81 -6.18 -12.13
C SER A 83 -17.41 -5.58 -10.85
N SER A 84 -18.70 -5.81 -10.59
CA SER A 84 -19.39 -5.36 -9.37
C SER A 84 -18.88 -6.03 -8.09
N GLU A 85 -18.20 -7.17 -8.21
CA GLU A 85 -17.62 -7.89 -7.07
C GLU A 85 -16.27 -7.32 -6.64
N LEU A 86 -15.77 -6.31 -7.36
CA LEU A 86 -14.50 -5.65 -7.14
C LEU A 86 -14.69 -4.24 -6.59
N VAL A 87 -13.92 -3.89 -5.56
CA VAL A 87 -13.81 -2.53 -5.05
C VAL A 87 -12.80 -1.74 -5.87
N ARG A 88 -11.65 -2.35 -6.18
CA ARG A 88 -10.59 -1.76 -7.00
C ARG A 88 -9.63 -2.82 -7.52
N ALA A 89 -8.98 -2.54 -8.64
CA ALA A 89 -7.86 -3.31 -9.16
C ALA A 89 -6.77 -2.36 -9.68
N PHE A 90 -5.52 -2.60 -9.33
CA PHE A 90 -4.39 -1.78 -9.79
C PHE A 90 -3.09 -2.58 -9.80
N ARG A 91 -2.15 -2.18 -10.66
CA ARG A 91 -0.81 -2.78 -10.73
C ARG A 91 0.19 -1.98 -9.92
N ILE A 92 1.11 -2.69 -9.27
CA ILE A 92 2.32 -2.06 -8.72
C ILE A 92 3.32 -1.94 -9.85
N SER A 93 3.63 -0.71 -10.25
CA SER A 93 4.56 -0.47 -11.36
C SER A 93 6.00 -0.54 -10.87
N GLY A 94 6.73 -1.57 -11.28
CA GLY A 94 8.19 -1.65 -11.13
C GLY A 94 8.90 -0.85 -12.23
N ARG A 95 10.09 -0.32 -11.91
CA ARG A 95 10.83 0.61 -12.79
C ARG A 95 11.14 -0.02 -14.17
N ASN A 96 11.47 -1.33 -14.23
CA ASN A 96 11.94 -2.01 -15.45
C ASN A 96 11.43 -3.46 -15.64
N SER A 97 10.32 -3.85 -15.02
CA SER A 97 9.83 -5.25 -15.11
C SER A 97 8.76 -5.42 -16.20
N SER A 98 8.90 -6.45 -17.02
CA SER A 98 7.87 -6.94 -17.95
C SER A 98 6.68 -7.59 -17.22
N LEU A 99 6.89 -7.95 -15.96
CA LEU A 99 5.89 -8.50 -15.04
C LEU A 99 5.53 -7.45 -13.98
N SER A 100 4.26 -7.33 -13.64
CA SER A 100 3.85 -6.40 -12.57
C SER A 100 2.75 -7.03 -11.72
N PRO A 101 2.94 -7.10 -10.39
CA PRO A 101 1.92 -7.62 -9.50
C PRO A 101 0.61 -6.86 -9.66
N LEU A 102 -0.49 -7.60 -9.76
CA LEU A 102 -1.83 -7.05 -9.76
C LEU A 102 -2.41 -7.19 -8.35
N ILE A 103 -2.77 -6.06 -7.74
CA ILE A 103 -3.54 -6.03 -6.50
C ILE A 103 -5.01 -5.87 -6.87
N VAL A 104 -5.83 -6.76 -6.33
CA VAL A 104 -7.29 -6.74 -6.47
C VAL A 104 -7.91 -6.68 -5.10
N LYS A 105 -8.84 -5.76 -4.87
CA LYS A 105 -9.67 -5.72 -3.67
C LYS A 105 -11.09 -6.13 -4.01
N PHE A 106 -11.61 -7.12 -3.30
CA PHE A 106 -12.95 -7.66 -3.45
C PHE A 106 -13.94 -6.97 -2.52
N THR A 107 -15.21 -7.05 -2.89
CA THR A 107 -16.34 -6.65 -2.04
C THR A 107 -16.52 -7.61 -0.86
N THR A 108 -16.20 -8.90 -1.05
CA THR A 108 -16.35 -9.95 -0.02
C THR A 108 -15.11 -10.84 0.08
N ILE A 109 -14.83 -11.31 1.30
CA ILE A 109 -13.76 -12.28 1.56
C ILE A 109 -14.09 -13.63 0.91
N ALA A 110 -15.37 -14.03 0.92
CA ALA A 110 -15.83 -15.27 0.29
C ALA A 110 -15.43 -15.33 -1.18
N ARG A 111 -15.65 -14.24 -1.93
CA ARG A 111 -15.30 -14.19 -3.35
C ARG A 111 -13.80 -14.25 -3.60
N ARG A 112 -13.01 -13.57 -2.77
CA ARG A 112 -11.54 -13.64 -2.80
C ARG A 112 -11.05 -15.06 -2.55
N ASN A 113 -11.65 -15.77 -1.59
CA ASN A 113 -11.28 -17.14 -1.25
C ASN A 113 -11.71 -18.17 -2.31
N GLU A 114 -12.87 -17.97 -2.94
CA GLU A 114 -13.31 -18.79 -4.07
C GLU A 114 -12.27 -18.76 -5.20
N LEU A 115 -11.80 -17.57 -5.58
CA LEU A 115 -10.78 -17.43 -6.61
C LEU A 115 -9.44 -18.10 -6.23
N ILE A 116 -9.07 -18.09 -4.96
CA ILE A 116 -7.87 -18.80 -4.46
C ILE A 116 -8.06 -20.31 -4.54
N ALA A 117 -9.23 -20.80 -4.13
CA ALA A 117 -9.55 -22.22 -4.19
C ALA A 117 -9.46 -22.74 -5.63
N SER A 118 -10.02 -21.99 -6.59
CA SER A 118 -9.95 -22.31 -8.02
C SER A 118 -8.52 -22.30 -8.59
N SER A 119 -7.57 -21.62 -7.94
CA SER A 119 -6.15 -21.64 -8.35
C SER A 119 -5.33 -22.76 -7.72
N SER A 120 -5.92 -23.53 -6.79
CA SER A 120 -5.21 -24.58 -6.03
C SER A 120 -5.56 -25.99 -6.49
N GLU A 121 -6.46 -26.15 -7.47
CA GLU A 121 -6.91 -27.45 -7.99
C GLU A 121 -6.05 -28.01 -9.15
N GLU A 122 -4.80 -27.54 -9.31
CA GLU A 122 -3.85 -28.03 -10.33
C GLU A 122 -2.91 -29.13 -9.81
#